data_AF-A0A9X4AMB7-F1
#
_entry.id   AF-A0A9X4AMB7-F1
#
_cell.length_a   1.000
_cell.length_b   1.000
_cell.length_c   1.000
_cell.angle_alpha   90.00
_cell.angle_beta   90.00
_cell.angle_gamma   90.00
#
_symmetry.space_group_name_H-M   'P 1'
#
loop_
_entity.id
_entity.type
_entity.pdbx_description
1 polymer ?
#
loop_
_entity_poly.entity_id
_entity_poly.type
_entity_poly.pdbx_seq_one_letter_code
_entity_poly.pdbx_strand_id
1 'polypeptide(L)'
;MAQQNQQQLQQAVQSAQQAQQAVQQAQASANPQQLQQAQQQLQQAQQQVQQAQQQAGANAQQNQQLQQAQQQVQQAQQQVQQAQANAQSQQNKTQ
;
A
#
# COMPACT_ATOMS: atom_id res chain seq x y z
N MET A 1 16.26 -21.43 3.86
CA MET A 1 16.09 -19.96 3.76
C MET A 1 15.19 -19.53 2.59
N ALA A 2 15.29 -20.12 1.39
CA ALA A 2 14.45 -19.71 0.24
C ALA A 2 12.91 -19.83 0.42
N GLN A 3 12.42 -20.80 1.20
CA GLN A 3 10.98 -20.96 1.46
C GLN A 3 10.41 -19.87 2.38
N GLN A 4 11.18 -19.41 3.37
CA GLN A 4 10.73 -18.39 4.33
C GLN A 4 10.58 -17.03 3.64
N ASN A 5 11.50 -16.71 2.73
CA ASN A 5 11.40 -15.55 1.84
C ASN A 5 10.11 -15.57 1.00
N GLN A 6 9.73 -16.73 0.49
CA GLN A 6 8.55 -16.83 -0.38
C GLN A 6 7.27 -16.51 0.38
N GLN A 7 7.16 -16.94 1.65
CA GLN A 7 6.02 -16.58 2.50
C GLN A 7 5.97 -15.08 2.79
N GLN A 8 7.11 -14.46 3.16
CA GLN A 8 7.15 -13.01 3.42
C GLN A 8 6.79 -12.20 2.18
N LEU A 9 7.26 -12.63 1.01
CA LEU A 9 6.93 -12.04 -0.27
C LEU A 9 5.43 -12.09 -0.55
N GLN A 10 4.82 -13.27 -0.37
CA GLN A 10 3.40 -13.47 -0.62
C GLN A 10 2.56 -12.61 0.34
N GLN A 11 2.99 -12.49 1.59
CA GLN A 11 2.35 -11.62 2.58
C GLN A 11 2.47 -10.15 2.18
N ALA A 12 3.66 -9.70 1.78
CA ALA A 12 3.91 -8.32 1.35
C ALA A 12 3.08 -7.92 0.12
N VAL A 13 3.02 -8.80 -0.90
CA VAL A 13 2.21 -8.59 -2.11
C VAL A 13 0.72 -8.54 -1.75
N GLN A 14 0.24 -9.43 -0.89
CA GLN A 14 -1.15 -9.45 -0.46
C GLN A 14 -1.52 -8.21 0.34
N SER A 15 -0.66 -7.78 1.28
CA SER A 15 -0.83 -6.54 2.03
C SER A 15 -0.88 -5.32 1.11
N ALA A 16 -0.03 -5.28 0.08
CA ALA A 16 -0.02 -4.20 -0.91
C ALA A 16 -1.33 -4.15 -1.72
N GLN A 17 -1.85 -5.30 -2.16
CA GLN A 17 -3.13 -5.37 -2.87
C GLN A 17 -4.31 -4.96 -1.98
N GLN A 18 -4.34 -5.43 -0.72
CA GLN A 18 -5.37 -5.04 0.24
C GLN A 18 -5.34 -3.54 0.52
N ALA A 19 -4.16 -2.98 0.75
CA ALA A 19 -4.00 -1.55 0.93
C ALA A 19 -4.49 -0.78 -0.31
N GLN A 20 -4.11 -1.20 -1.52
CA GLN A 20 -4.58 -0.56 -2.75
C GLN A 20 -6.12 -0.57 -2.87
N GLN A 21 -6.78 -1.69 -2.55
CA GLN A 21 -8.24 -1.77 -2.55
C GLN A 21 -8.87 -0.85 -1.49
N ALA A 22 -8.32 -0.84 -0.27
CA ALA A 22 -8.80 0.03 0.80
C ALA A 22 -8.69 1.51 0.40
N VAL A 23 -7.58 1.90 -0.25
CA VAL A 23 -7.38 3.25 -0.77
C VAL A 23 -8.41 3.61 -1.82
N GLN A 24 -8.66 2.73 -2.80
CA GLN A 24 -9.66 3.00 -3.84
C GLN A 24 -11.08 3.15 -3.25
N GLN A 25 -11.46 2.30 -2.30
CA GLN A 25 -12.75 2.43 -1.62
C GLN A 25 -12.84 3.71 -0.80
N ALA A 26 -11.78 4.05 -0.08
CA ALA A 26 -11.71 5.25 0.74
C ALA A 26 -11.75 6.53 -0.11
N GLN A 27 -11.05 6.52 -1.26
CA GLN A 27 -11.07 7.60 -2.24
C GLN A 27 -12.46 7.75 -2.86
N ALA A 28 -13.10 6.65 -3.28
CA ALA A 28 -14.44 6.68 -3.85
C ALA A 28 -15.49 7.18 -2.86
N SER A 29 -15.34 6.83 -1.58
CA SER A 29 -16.25 7.26 -0.51
C SER A 29 -15.94 8.66 0.03
N ALA A 30 -14.82 9.26 -0.38
CA ALA A 30 -14.25 10.50 0.18
C ALA A 30 -14.21 10.50 1.73
N ASN A 31 -14.08 9.33 2.33
CA ASN A 31 -14.24 9.17 3.78
C ASN A 31 -12.87 9.27 4.48
N PRO A 32 -12.63 10.31 5.30
CA PRO A 32 -11.32 10.52 5.94
C PRO A 32 -10.94 9.39 6.90
N GLN A 33 -11.91 8.74 7.57
CA GLN A 33 -11.61 7.60 8.46
C GLN A 33 -11.12 6.38 7.67
N GLN A 34 -11.77 6.08 6.53
CA GLN A 34 -11.34 4.98 5.67
C GLN A 34 -9.97 5.28 5.06
N LEU A 35 -9.71 6.54 4.68
CA LEU A 35 -8.41 6.95 4.15
C LEU A 35 -7.30 6.77 5.19
N GLN A 36 -7.56 7.11 6.45
CA GLN A 36 -6.60 6.92 7.53
C GLN A 36 -6.31 5.44 7.78
N GLN A 37 -7.33 4.58 7.71
CA GLN A 37 -7.18 3.15 7.87
C GLN A 37 -6.40 2.53 6.70
N ALA A 38 -6.73 2.95 5.47
CA ALA A 38 -6.02 2.54 4.26
C ALA A 38 -4.54 3.00 4.29
N GLN A 39 -4.27 4.22 4.79
CA GLN A 39 -2.92 4.74 4.97
C GLN A 39 -2.10 3.88 5.93
N GLN A 40 -2.68 3.44 7.04
CA GLN A 40 -2.02 2.52 7.97
C GLN A 40 -1.69 1.18 7.33
N GLN A 41 -2.64 0.56 6.62
CA GLN A 41 -2.41 -0.69 5.91
C GLN A 41 -1.31 -0.53 4.85
N LEU A 42 -1.31 0.60 4.15
CA LEU A 42 -0.35 0.89 3.09
C LEU A 42 1.06 1.07 3.66
N GLN A 43 1.20 1.73 4.80
CA GLN A 43 2.49 1.87 5.49
C GLN A 43 3.02 0.52 5.97
N GLN A 44 2.14 -0.34 6.49
CA GLN A 44 2.50 -1.68 6.92
C GLN A 44 2.92 -2.56 5.72
N ALA A 45 2.19 -2.50 4.62
CA ALA A 45 2.53 -3.16 3.36
C ALA A 45 3.87 -2.67 2.82
N GLN A 46 4.13 -1.36 2.85
CA GLN A 46 5.41 -0.77 2.40
C GLN A 46 6.58 -1.35 3.18
N GLN A 47 6.44 -1.46 4.51
CA GLN A 47 7.50 -1.98 5.38
C GLN A 47 7.76 -3.46 5.13
N GLN A 48 6.69 -4.25 4.92
CA GLN A 48 6.81 -5.68 4.56
C GLN A 48 7.46 -5.88 3.19
N VAL A 49 7.07 -5.10 2.18
CA VAL A 49 7.68 -5.13 0.84
C VAL A 49 9.16 -4.79 0.94
N GLN A 50 9.53 -3.76 1.71
CA GLN A 50 10.93 -3.35 1.85
C GLN A 50 11.77 -4.41 2.59
N GLN A 51 11.24 -5.05 3.64
CA GLN A 51 11.91 -6.17 4.32
C GLN A 51 12.08 -7.37 3.38
N ALA A 52 11.00 -7.76 2.69
CA ALA A 52 11.04 -8.86 1.74
C ALA A 52 12.01 -8.57 0.58
N GLN A 53 12.14 -7.30 0.16
CA GLN A 53 13.11 -6.88 -0.87
C GLN A 53 14.55 -6.99 -0.40
N GLN A 54 14.85 -6.59 0.84
CA GLN A 54 16.18 -6.79 1.42
C GLN A 54 16.53 -8.28 1.55
N GLN A 55 15.55 -9.12 1.90
CA GLN A 55 15.76 -10.56 2.01
C GLN A 55 15.81 -11.27 0.65
N ALA A 56 15.06 -10.81 -0.36
CA ALA A 56 14.99 -11.41 -1.69
C ALA A 56 16.33 -11.32 -2.44
N GLY A 57 17.12 -10.26 -2.20
CA GLY A 57 18.48 -10.11 -2.72
C GLY A 57 18.58 -10.41 -4.22
N ALA A 58 19.51 -11.29 -4.61
CA ALA A 58 19.80 -11.65 -6.00
C ALA A 58 18.72 -12.51 -6.70
N ASN A 59 17.61 -12.83 -6.02
CA ASN A 59 16.59 -13.71 -6.56
C ASN A 59 15.66 -12.93 -7.51
N ALA A 60 16.00 -12.92 -8.80
CA ALA A 60 15.37 -12.07 -9.82
C ALA A 60 13.85 -12.18 -9.88
N GLN A 61 13.28 -13.39 -9.73
CA GLN A 61 11.84 -13.60 -9.79
C GLN A 61 11.10 -13.00 -8.58
N GLN A 62 11.67 -13.12 -7.38
CA GLN A 62 11.12 -12.51 -6.18
C GLN A 62 11.23 -10.98 -6.26
N ASN A 63 12.36 -10.47 -6.78
CA ASN A 63 12.57 -9.05 -6.95
C ASN A 63 11.56 -8.41 -7.91
N GLN A 64 11.14 -9.11 -8.98
CA GLN A 64 10.09 -8.60 -9.88
C GLN A 64 8.73 -8.46 -9.19
N GLN A 65 8.31 -9.46 -8.41
CA GLN A 65 7.02 -9.37 -7.67
C GLN A 65 7.05 -8.26 -6.61
N LEU A 66 8.20 -8.07 -5.96
CA LEU A 66 8.38 -6.98 -4.99
C LEU A 66 8.41 -5.61 -5.64
N GLN A 67 9.07 -5.46 -6.79
CA GLN A 67 9.01 -4.21 -7.55
C GLN A 67 7.57 -3.85 -7.92
N GLN A 68 6.78 -4.83 -8.35
CA GLN A 68 5.39 -4.60 -8.71
C GLN A 68 4.55 -4.18 -7.49
N ALA A 69 4.72 -4.86 -6.35
CA ALA A 69 4.07 -4.48 -5.10
C ALA A 69 4.52 -3.09 -4.61
N GLN A 70 5.81 -2.76 -4.74
CA GLN A 70 6.35 -1.46 -4.37
C GLN A 70 5.75 -0.33 -5.21
N GLN A 71 5.58 -0.56 -6.53
CA GLN A 71 4.88 0.38 -7.40
C GLN A 71 3.41 0.55 -7.01
N GLN A 72 2.69 -0.54 -6.71
CA GLN A 72 1.30 -0.49 -6.26
C GLN A 72 1.15 0.32 -4.97
N VAL A 73 2.02 0.06 -3.99
CA VAL A 73 2.05 0.80 -2.72
C VAL A 73 2.33 2.27 -2.97
N GLN A 74 3.34 2.63 -3.76
CA GLN A 74 3.62 4.04 -4.08
C GLN A 74 2.44 4.73 -4.76
N GLN A 75 1.81 4.08 -5.74
CA GLN A 75 0.66 4.63 -6.44
C GLN A 75 -0.52 4.85 -5.49
N ALA A 76 -0.83 3.87 -4.64
CA ALA A 76 -1.89 4.00 -3.66
C ALA A 76 -1.55 5.03 -2.55
N GLN A 77 -0.26 5.22 -2.20
CA GLN A 77 0.16 6.27 -1.27
C GLN A 77 -0.15 7.66 -1.82
N GLN A 78 0.12 7.87 -3.11
CA GLN A 78 -0.23 9.11 -3.81
C GLN A 78 -1.74 9.33 -3.86
N GLN A 79 -2.51 8.28 -4.14
CA GLN A 79 -3.97 8.34 -4.15
C GLN A 79 -4.53 8.70 -2.77
N VAL A 80 -4.01 8.14 -1.68
CA VAL A 80 -4.41 8.52 -0.33
C VAL A 80 -4.14 9.99 -0.07
N GLN A 81 -2.94 10.49 -0.37
CA GLN A 81 -2.61 11.90 -0.11
C GLN A 81 -3.56 12.83 -0.88
N GLN A 82 -3.84 12.51 -2.14
CA GLN A 82 -4.76 13.31 -2.96
C GLN A 82 -6.20 13.23 -2.44
N ALA A 83 -6.67 12.04 -2.07
CA ALA A 83 -8.00 11.84 -1.52
C ALA A 83 -8.16 12.51 -0.14
N GLN A 84 -7.11 12.51 0.69
CA GLN A 84 -7.10 13.15 2.01
C GLN A 84 -7.15 14.67 1.86
N ALA A 85 -6.39 15.24 0.91
CA ALA A 85 -6.49 16.65 0.57
C ALA A 85 -7.89 17.04 0.06
N ASN A 86 -8.50 16.19 -0.78
CA ASN A 86 -9.86 16.42 -1.29
C ASN A 86 -10.92 16.32 -0.18
N ALA A 87 -10.85 15.31 0.69
CA ALA A 87 -11.77 15.12 1.81
C ALA A 87 -11.71 16.30 2.79
N GLN A 88 -10.50 16.77 3.10
CA GLN A 88 -10.30 17.92 3.98
C GLN A 88 -10.79 19.23 3.36
N SER A 89 -10.68 19.37 2.04
CA SER A 89 -11.20 20.53 1.29
C SER A 89 -12.72 20.55 1.20
N GLN A 90 -13.37 19.39 1.11
CA GLN A 90 -14.84 19.30 1.11
C GLN A 90 -15.44 19.62 2.47
N GLN A 91 -14.80 19.18 3.56
CA GLN A 91 -15.27 19.45 4.92
C GLN A 91 -15.28 20.95 5.27
N ASN A 92 -14.38 21.74 4.68
CA ASN A 92 -14.34 23.20 4.87
C ASN A 92 -15.36 23.98 4.03
N LYS A 93 -16.04 23.36 3.06
CA LYS A 93 -17.05 24.04 2.22
C LYS A 93 -18.48 23.94 2.78
N THR A 94 -18.69 23.19 3.86
CA THR A 94 -20.01 22.97 4.47
C THR A 94 -20.25 23.79 5.74
N GLN A 95 -19.40 24.79 6.04
CA GLN A 95 -19.63 25.81 7.08
C GLN A 95 -19.94 27.15 6.43
#